data_AF-A0A7Y2ATQ5-F1
#
_entry.id   AF-A0A7Y2ATQ5-F1
#
_cell.length_a   1.000
_cell.length_b   1.000
_cell.length_c   1.000
_cell.angle_alpha   90.00
_cell.angle_beta   90.00
_cell.angle_gamma   90.00
#
_symmetry.space_group_name_H-M   'P 1'
#
loop_
_entity.id
_entity.type
_entity.pdbx_description
1 polymer ?
#
loop_
_entity_poly.entity_id
_entity_poly.type
_entity_poly.pdbx_seq_one_letter_code
_entity_poly.pdbx_strand_id
1 'polypeptide(L)'
;HVAILMGVAEVMAKNKDKINGTVKFIFQPAEEGPPPGEEGGALLMVKEGVLKNPDVDAIFGLHINSQTPTGVIRYKSGGIMAAAQSFTIHVKGKQSHGSQPWSGVDPILISAKIIDGLQTIISRDTELTKEAAVITVGKIKSGVRFNIIPESAEMIGTIRTLDYDMKAKLNRRMEEMVPAIAKAYGGEATIVIKDATDITYNDPDLVSTMLPTLQRVAGSENVQIQKAVTGAEDFSYFQREVPGFYFFLGGMTPGNTQSFPHHTPDFLIDDSGLLLGVKALTEMSLDYLSK
;
A
#
# COMPACT_ATOMS: atom_id res chain seq x y z
N HIS A 1 2.87 9.66 16.10
CA HIS A 1 3.11 10.53 14.93
C HIS A 1 2.65 11.97 15.15
N VAL A 2 1.40 12.21 15.57
CA VAL A 2 0.87 13.56 15.84
C VAL A 2 1.78 14.39 16.76
N ALA A 3 2.26 13.80 17.87
CA ALA A 3 3.17 14.47 18.79
C ALA A 3 4.49 14.91 18.13
N ILE A 4 5.03 14.09 17.21
CA ILE A 4 6.21 14.44 16.43
C ILE A 4 5.91 15.64 15.53
N LEU A 5 4.83 15.59 14.74
CA LEU A 5 4.51 16.68 13.81
C LEU A 5 4.17 17.99 14.54
N MET A 6 3.52 17.91 15.71
CA MET A 6 3.31 19.07 16.59
C MET A 6 4.64 19.64 17.10
N GLY A 7 5.60 18.79 17.49
CA GLY A 7 6.94 19.23 17.86
C GLY A 7 7.68 19.93 16.72
N VAL A 8 7.57 19.41 15.49
CA VAL A 8 8.12 20.06 14.29
C VAL A 8 7.48 21.43 14.09
N ALA A 9 6.14 21.51 14.16
CA ALA A 9 5.41 22.76 14.01
C ALA A 9 5.80 23.80 15.08
N GLU A 10 5.97 23.38 16.33
CA GLU A 10 6.39 24.27 17.42
C GLU A 10 7.82 24.80 17.21
N VAL A 11 8.77 23.92 16.84
CA VAL A 11 10.15 24.31 16.58
C VAL A 11 10.23 25.28 15.40
N MET A 12 9.55 24.99 14.30
CA MET A 12 9.51 25.84 13.11
C MET A 12 8.82 27.18 13.37
N ALA A 13 7.71 27.19 14.12
CA ALA A 13 7.01 28.42 14.46
C ALA A 13 7.87 29.39 15.30
N LYS A 14 8.79 28.87 16.11
CA LYS A 14 9.77 29.66 16.89
C LYS A 14 10.99 30.10 16.08
N ASN A 15 11.21 29.55 14.88
CA ASN A 15 12.38 29.79 14.04
C ASN A 15 11.96 30.17 12.60
N LYS A 16 10.86 30.93 12.43
CA LYS A 16 10.32 31.29 11.11
C LYS A 16 11.33 32.05 10.25
N ASP A 17 12.22 32.80 10.87
CA ASP A 17 13.32 33.54 10.24
C ASP A 17 14.33 32.63 9.51
N LYS A 18 14.32 31.32 9.79
CA LYS A 18 15.20 30.33 9.17
C LYS A 18 14.52 29.54 8.05
N ILE A 19 13.25 29.83 7.73
CA ILE A 19 12.47 29.08 6.75
C ILE A 19 12.41 29.86 5.43
N ASN A 20 13.10 29.36 4.41
CA ASN A 20 13.09 29.94 3.07
C ASN A 20 12.02 29.28 2.19
N GLY A 21 10.75 29.59 2.45
CA GLY A 21 9.62 29.03 1.71
C GLY A 21 8.42 28.77 2.59
N THR A 22 7.62 27.75 2.26
CA THR A 22 6.44 27.39 3.05
C THR A 22 6.49 25.92 3.45
N VAL A 23 6.23 25.66 4.74
CA VAL A 23 6.01 24.31 5.27
C VAL A 23 4.53 24.17 5.62
N LYS A 24 3.86 23.16 5.03
CA LYS A 24 2.46 22.83 5.32
C LYS A 24 2.41 21.58 6.19
N PHE A 25 1.78 21.70 7.36
CA PHE A 25 1.58 20.58 8.28
C PHE A 25 0.22 19.92 8.02
N ILE A 26 0.23 18.63 7.68
CA ILE A 26 -0.98 17.86 7.39
C ILE A 26 -1.24 16.90 8.55
N PHE A 27 -2.29 17.19 9.33
CA PHE A 27 -2.79 16.31 10.39
C PHE A 27 -3.94 15.48 9.84
N GLN A 28 -3.61 14.33 9.28
CA GLN A 28 -4.55 13.47 8.58
C GLN A 28 -5.39 12.60 9.55
N PRO A 29 -6.73 12.56 9.40
CA PRO A 29 -7.58 11.60 10.08
C PRO A 29 -7.77 10.30 9.28
N ALA A 30 -8.24 9.24 9.93
CA ALA A 30 -8.78 8.03 9.29
C ALA A 30 -7.84 7.28 8.31
N GLU A 31 -6.54 7.21 8.61
CA GLU A 31 -5.56 6.39 7.87
C GLU A 31 -5.96 4.90 7.87
N GLU A 32 -6.37 4.36 9.03
CA GLU A 32 -6.87 2.98 9.20
C GLU A 32 -8.20 2.69 8.44
N GLY A 33 -8.72 3.67 7.72
CA GLY A 33 -9.97 3.63 6.98
C GLY A 33 -11.13 4.35 7.67
N PRO A 34 -12.03 4.98 6.89
CA PRO A 34 -13.23 5.62 7.44
C PRO A 34 -14.27 4.58 7.88
N PRO A 35 -15.26 4.98 8.70
CA PRO A 35 -16.42 4.15 9.00
C PRO A 35 -17.14 3.67 7.72
N PRO A 36 -17.84 2.52 7.76
CA PRO A 36 -18.56 2.02 6.60
C PRO A 36 -19.56 3.02 6.03
N GLY A 37 -19.40 3.38 4.75
CA GLY A 37 -20.27 4.32 4.05
C GLY A 37 -19.79 5.78 4.06
N GLU A 38 -18.65 6.07 4.69
CA GLU A 38 -18.06 7.40 4.73
C GLU A 38 -16.80 7.50 3.83
N GLU A 39 -16.49 8.70 3.37
CA GLU A 39 -15.18 9.04 2.80
C GLU A 39 -14.27 9.57 3.91
N GLY A 40 -12.96 9.33 3.82
CA GLY A 40 -11.99 9.82 4.81
C GLY A 40 -10.55 9.61 4.35
N GLY A 41 -9.61 9.79 5.26
CA GLY A 41 -8.20 9.54 4.97
C GLY A 41 -7.56 10.59 4.07
N ALA A 42 -6.37 10.26 3.57
CA ALA A 42 -5.59 11.11 2.69
C ALA A 42 -6.34 11.41 1.38
N LEU A 43 -7.09 10.44 0.86
CA LEU A 43 -7.83 10.59 -0.39
C LEU A 43 -8.86 11.74 -0.31
N LEU A 44 -9.61 11.84 0.78
CA LEU A 44 -10.56 12.94 0.98
C LEU A 44 -9.83 14.27 1.12
N MET A 45 -8.75 14.33 1.90
CA MET A 45 -7.97 15.56 2.04
C MET A 45 -7.40 16.05 0.70
N VAL A 46 -6.90 15.14 -0.14
CA VAL A 46 -6.43 15.47 -1.50
C VAL A 46 -7.57 16.01 -2.35
N LYS A 47 -8.74 15.34 -2.33
CA LYS A 47 -9.96 15.79 -3.04
C LYS A 47 -10.40 17.19 -2.61
N GLU A 48 -10.25 17.52 -1.33
CA GLU A 48 -10.55 18.85 -0.77
C GLU A 48 -9.43 19.89 -1.00
N GLY A 49 -8.34 19.50 -1.66
CA GLY A 49 -7.29 20.41 -2.07
C GLY A 49 -6.25 20.69 -0.98
N VAL A 50 -6.00 19.77 -0.05
CA VAL A 50 -4.98 19.96 1.01
C VAL A 50 -3.58 20.27 0.45
N LEU A 51 -3.24 19.75 -0.73
CA LEU A 51 -1.96 19.99 -1.41
C LEU A 51 -1.96 21.29 -2.24
N LYS A 52 -3.05 22.06 -2.21
CA LYS A 52 -3.24 23.33 -2.91
C LYS A 52 -3.32 24.49 -1.93
N ASN A 53 -3.08 25.70 -2.42
CA ASN A 53 -3.15 26.95 -1.65
C ASN A 53 -2.43 26.90 -0.27
N PRO A 54 -1.09 26.90 -0.24
CA PRO A 54 -0.16 26.89 -1.37
C PRO A 54 -0.04 25.50 -2.01
N ASP A 55 0.40 25.47 -3.28
CA ASP A 55 0.85 24.25 -3.94
C ASP A 55 2.02 23.62 -3.15
N VAL A 56 2.01 22.30 -3.02
CA VAL A 56 3.05 21.51 -2.35
C VAL A 56 3.97 20.92 -3.41
N ASP A 57 5.29 21.10 -3.26
CA ASP A 57 6.30 20.58 -4.21
C ASP A 57 6.81 19.18 -3.84
N ALA A 58 6.82 18.84 -2.56
CA ALA A 58 7.16 17.52 -2.05
C ALA A 58 6.49 17.24 -0.71
N ILE A 59 6.30 15.97 -0.38
CA ILE A 59 5.71 15.55 0.90
C ILE A 59 6.60 14.56 1.67
N PHE A 60 6.74 14.79 2.97
CA PHE A 60 7.48 13.90 3.87
C PHE A 60 6.54 13.27 4.89
N GLY A 61 6.72 11.98 5.13
CA GLY A 61 5.95 11.22 6.11
C GLY A 61 6.84 10.23 6.84
N LEU A 62 6.39 9.78 8.00
CA LEU A 62 7.03 8.69 8.71
C LEU A 62 6.01 7.78 9.36
N HIS A 63 6.38 6.52 9.56
CA HIS A 63 5.68 5.61 10.46
C HIS A 63 6.60 5.21 11.62
N ILE A 64 6.12 5.17 12.86
CA ILE A 64 6.89 4.52 13.92
C ILE A 64 6.85 3.00 13.75
N ASN A 65 7.96 2.30 13.95
CA ASN A 65 8.05 0.86 13.79
C ASN A 65 8.48 0.23 15.11
N SER A 66 7.54 -0.46 15.78
CA SER A 66 7.78 -1.09 17.09
C SER A 66 8.71 -2.31 17.05
N GLN A 67 9.14 -2.73 15.86
CA GLN A 67 10.10 -3.83 15.66
C GLN A 67 11.50 -3.31 15.28
N THR A 68 11.65 -2.00 15.15
CA THR A 68 12.91 -1.34 14.81
C THR A 68 13.42 -0.60 16.05
N PRO A 69 14.68 -0.82 16.49
CA PRO A 69 15.25 -0.12 17.64
C PRO A 69 15.16 1.40 17.51
N THR A 70 14.87 2.11 18.61
CA THR A 70 14.96 3.58 18.61
C THR A 70 16.35 4.04 18.19
N GLY A 71 16.42 5.24 17.60
CA GLY A 71 17.63 5.75 16.97
C GLY A 71 17.80 5.32 15.51
N VAL A 72 17.16 4.24 15.07
CA VAL A 72 17.26 3.73 13.69
C VAL A 72 16.14 4.28 12.82
N ILE A 73 16.48 4.70 11.60
CA ILE A 73 15.56 5.04 10.51
C ILE A 73 15.71 4.00 9.41
N ARG A 74 14.58 3.46 8.94
CA ARG A 74 14.55 2.53 7.81
C ARG A 74 13.81 3.12 6.63
N TYR A 75 14.38 2.94 5.45
CA TYR A 75 13.78 3.42 4.22
C TYR A 75 13.96 2.42 3.07
N LYS A 76 13.21 2.65 2.00
CA LYS A 76 13.38 1.97 0.73
C LYS A 76 13.06 2.98 -0.38
N SER A 77 13.86 3.01 -1.45
CA SER A 77 13.51 3.75 -2.66
C SER A 77 12.49 2.97 -3.51
N GLY A 78 11.60 3.68 -4.20
CA GLY A 78 10.44 3.10 -4.88
C GLY A 78 9.36 2.63 -3.89
N GLY A 79 8.64 1.56 -4.22
CA GLY A 79 7.57 1.03 -3.36
C GLY A 79 8.10 0.55 -2.02
N ILE A 80 7.81 1.29 -0.95
CA ILE A 80 8.14 0.90 0.44
C ILE A 80 7.00 0.13 1.09
N MET A 81 5.75 0.43 0.70
CA MET A 81 4.55 -0.31 1.09
C MET A 81 3.67 -0.61 -0.12
N ALA A 82 2.96 -1.73 -0.10
CA ALA A 82 2.28 -2.26 -1.26
C ALA A 82 0.92 -1.60 -1.49
N ALA A 83 0.58 -1.38 -2.77
CA ALA A 83 -0.81 -1.11 -3.15
C ALA A 83 -1.71 -2.26 -2.70
N ALA A 84 -2.93 -1.91 -2.33
CA ALA A 84 -4.00 -2.84 -2.05
C ALA A 84 -5.07 -2.72 -3.12
N GLN A 85 -5.35 -3.81 -3.81
CA GLN A 85 -6.54 -3.88 -4.65
C GLN A 85 -7.38 -5.08 -4.24
N SER A 86 -8.69 -4.94 -4.43
CA SER A 86 -9.63 -6.07 -4.37
C SER A 86 -10.10 -6.39 -5.78
N PHE A 87 -10.44 -7.64 -6.03
CA PHE A 87 -11.14 -8.02 -7.25
C PHE A 87 -12.31 -8.93 -6.96
N THR A 88 -13.35 -8.81 -7.78
CA THR A 88 -14.49 -9.73 -7.81
C THR A 88 -14.64 -10.28 -9.22
N ILE A 89 -14.68 -11.60 -9.35
CA ILE A 89 -14.90 -12.31 -10.61
C ILE A 89 -16.25 -13.00 -10.52
N HIS A 90 -17.12 -12.73 -11.49
CA HIS A 90 -18.38 -13.44 -11.67
C HIS A 90 -18.28 -14.37 -12.88
N VAL A 91 -18.52 -15.66 -12.66
CA VAL A 91 -18.54 -16.69 -13.70
C VAL A 91 -19.98 -17.12 -13.90
N LYS A 92 -20.42 -17.12 -15.16
CA LYS A 92 -21.74 -17.56 -15.59
C LYS A 92 -21.61 -18.86 -16.40
N GLY A 93 -22.35 -19.86 -15.98
CA GLY A 93 -22.46 -21.16 -16.63
C GLY A 93 -23.90 -21.45 -17.04
N LYS A 94 -24.25 -22.73 -17.07
CA LYS A 94 -25.59 -23.24 -17.36
C LYS A 94 -25.83 -24.46 -16.49
N GLN A 95 -26.84 -24.37 -15.64
CA GLN A 95 -27.19 -25.44 -14.71
C GLN A 95 -27.52 -26.75 -15.44
N SER A 96 -27.09 -27.87 -14.84
CA SER A 96 -27.41 -29.22 -15.32
C SER A 96 -27.39 -30.23 -14.17
N HIS A 97 -27.98 -31.39 -14.40
CA HIS A 97 -27.84 -32.52 -13.49
C HIS A 97 -26.37 -32.97 -13.47
N GLY A 98 -25.82 -33.27 -12.30
CA GLY A 98 -24.40 -33.61 -12.14
C GLY A 98 -23.96 -34.87 -12.91
N SER A 99 -24.90 -35.76 -13.26
CA SER A 99 -24.63 -36.92 -14.13
C SER A 99 -24.75 -36.63 -15.63
N GLN A 100 -25.16 -35.43 -16.03
CA GLN A 100 -25.34 -35.01 -17.42
C GLN A 100 -24.61 -33.69 -17.72
N PRO A 101 -23.30 -33.59 -17.44
CA PRO A 101 -22.56 -32.33 -17.54
C PRO A 101 -22.58 -31.73 -18.95
N TRP A 102 -22.67 -32.56 -20.00
CA TRP A 102 -22.75 -32.13 -21.40
C TRP A 102 -24.00 -31.31 -21.74
N SER A 103 -25.02 -31.28 -20.87
CA SER A 103 -26.23 -30.47 -21.06
C SER A 103 -26.10 -29.04 -20.51
N GLY A 104 -25.02 -28.77 -19.77
CA GLY A 104 -24.75 -27.50 -19.09
C GLY A 104 -23.37 -26.94 -19.38
N VAL A 105 -22.98 -25.94 -18.58
CA VAL A 105 -21.66 -25.31 -18.57
C VAL A 105 -21.29 -25.12 -17.11
N ASP A 106 -20.20 -25.75 -16.66
CA ASP A 106 -19.85 -25.82 -15.24
C ASP A 106 -19.04 -24.59 -14.78
N PRO A 107 -19.63 -23.66 -14.01
CA PRO A 107 -18.91 -22.47 -13.55
C PRO A 107 -17.89 -22.80 -12.45
N ILE A 108 -18.01 -23.92 -11.72
CA ILE A 108 -17.02 -24.35 -10.72
C ILE A 108 -15.74 -24.78 -11.42
N LEU A 109 -15.86 -25.60 -12.48
CA LEU A 109 -14.72 -25.99 -13.30
C LEU A 109 -14.04 -24.77 -13.92
N ILE A 110 -14.82 -23.84 -14.48
CA ILE A 110 -14.28 -22.59 -15.04
C ILE A 110 -13.56 -21.78 -13.97
N SER A 111 -14.14 -21.60 -12.78
CA SER A 111 -13.50 -20.91 -11.66
C SER A 111 -12.16 -21.53 -11.29
N ALA A 112 -12.08 -22.86 -11.20
CA ALA A 112 -10.81 -23.55 -10.92
C ALA A 112 -9.75 -23.24 -11.99
N LYS A 113 -10.14 -23.17 -13.26
CA LYS A 113 -9.23 -22.84 -14.38
C LYS A 113 -8.83 -21.37 -14.41
N ILE A 114 -9.71 -20.47 -13.99
CA ILE A 114 -9.37 -19.07 -13.79
C ILE A 114 -8.36 -18.94 -12.65
N ILE A 115 -8.59 -19.57 -11.50
CA ILE A 115 -7.66 -19.53 -10.35
C ILE A 115 -6.27 -20.00 -10.75
N ASP A 116 -6.19 -21.13 -11.46
CA ASP A 116 -4.95 -21.71 -11.98
C ASP A 116 -4.27 -20.76 -13.00
N GLY A 117 -5.03 -20.25 -13.96
CA GLY A 117 -4.55 -19.30 -14.96
C GLY A 117 -3.99 -18.02 -14.35
N LEU A 118 -4.63 -17.47 -13.32
CA LEU A 118 -4.15 -16.26 -12.63
C LEU A 118 -2.76 -16.45 -12.00
N GLN A 119 -2.39 -17.67 -11.59
CA GLN A 119 -1.05 -17.94 -11.03
C GLN A 119 0.07 -17.76 -12.07
N THR A 120 -0.27 -17.91 -13.36
CA THR A 120 0.70 -17.71 -14.46
C THR A 120 1.08 -16.25 -14.63
N ILE A 121 0.22 -15.31 -14.22
CA ILE A 121 0.53 -13.88 -14.26
C ILE A 121 1.74 -13.59 -13.36
N ILE A 122 1.72 -14.09 -12.12
CA ILE A 122 2.85 -13.93 -11.19
C ILE A 122 4.05 -14.77 -11.64
N SER A 123 3.84 -16.04 -11.93
CA SER A 123 4.96 -16.96 -12.12
C SER A 123 5.65 -16.79 -13.47
N ARG A 124 4.96 -16.43 -14.56
CA ARG A 124 5.47 -16.42 -15.94
C ARG A 124 5.46 -15.03 -16.60
N ASP A 125 4.50 -14.17 -16.27
CA ASP A 125 4.38 -12.85 -16.91
C ASP A 125 5.05 -11.73 -16.10
N THR A 126 5.29 -11.91 -14.80
CA THR A 126 5.79 -10.82 -13.92
C THR A 126 7.32 -10.86 -13.75
N GLU A 127 7.98 -9.71 -13.86
CA GLU A 127 9.42 -9.57 -13.63
C GLU A 127 9.71 -9.44 -12.12
N LEU A 128 9.79 -10.58 -11.44
CA LEU A 128 9.99 -10.64 -9.98
C LEU A 128 11.37 -10.16 -9.50
N THR A 129 12.30 -9.87 -10.42
CA THR A 129 13.57 -9.20 -10.12
C THR A 129 13.41 -7.69 -9.91
N LYS A 130 12.31 -7.09 -10.40
CA LYS A 130 12.00 -5.67 -10.18
C LYS A 130 11.41 -5.48 -8.79
N GLU A 131 10.24 -6.06 -8.55
CA GLU A 131 9.53 -5.97 -7.28
C GLU A 131 8.65 -7.21 -7.03
N ALA A 132 8.19 -7.39 -5.80
CA ALA A 132 7.23 -8.45 -5.48
C ALA A 132 5.81 -8.07 -5.90
N ALA A 133 5.03 -9.07 -6.32
CA ALA A 133 3.60 -8.97 -6.56
C ALA A 133 2.87 -10.23 -6.10
N VAL A 134 1.62 -10.08 -5.70
CA VAL A 134 0.78 -11.17 -5.20
C VAL A 134 -0.62 -11.05 -5.78
N ILE A 135 -1.19 -12.17 -6.22
CA ILE A 135 -2.62 -12.32 -6.50
C ILE A 135 -3.13 -13.45 -5.60
N THR A 136 -4.11 -13.16 -4.77
CA THR A 136 -4.72 -14.15 -3.88
C THR A 136 -6.22 -14.19 -4.10
N VAL A 137 -6.75 -15.36 -4.47
CA VAL A 137 -8.20 -15.62 -4.42
C VAL A 137 -8.54 -16.08 -3.01
N GLY A 138 -9.17 -15.20 -2.23
CA GLY A 138 -9.44 -15.44 -0.80
C GLY A 138 -10.80 -16.09 -0.54
N LYS A 139 -11.73 -16.04 -1.50
CA LYS A 139 -13.08 -16.58 -1.37
C LYS A 139 -13.58 -17.09 -2.71
N ILE A 140 -14.26 -18.23 -2.69
CA ILE A 140 -15.06 -18.76 -3.80
C ILE A 140 -16.42 -19.22 -3.28
N LYS A 141 -17.49 -18.91 -4.01
CA LYS A 141 -18.86 -19.35 -3.70
C LYS A 141 -19.56 -19.84 -4.96
N SER A 142 -20.11 -21.05 -4.92
CA SER A 142 -20.95 -21.59 -5.99
C SER A 142 -21.72 -22.82 -5.50
N GLY A 143 -22.89 -23.06 -6.10
CA GLY A 143 -23.69 -24.25 -5.82
C GLY A 143 -24.43 -24.25 -4.49
N VAL A 144 -25.33 -25.22 -4.36
CA VAL A 144 -26.13 -25.48 -3.14
C VAL A 144 -26.22 -26.97 -2.87
N ARG A 145 -26.43 -27.79 -3.92
CA ARG A 145 -26.51 -29.25 -3.82
C ARG A 145 -25.37 -29.93 -4.57
N PHE A 146 -24.89 -31.05 -4.03
CA PHE A 146 -23.74 -31.78 -4.55
C PHE A 146 -23.96 -32.42 -5.93
N ASN A 147 -25.21 -32.68 -6.33
CA ASN A 147 -25.56 -33.36 -7.58
C ASN A 147 -26.10 -32.43 -8.68
N ILE A 148 -25.94 -31.12 -8.53
CA ILE A 148 -26.38 -30.11 -9.49
C ILE A 148 -25.19 -29.22 -9.83
N ILE A 149 -24.89 -29.09 -11.12
CA ILE A 149 -23.95 -28.09 -11.62
C ILE A 149 -24.65 -26.72 -11.53
N PRO A 150 -24.11 -25.71 -10.85
CA PRO A 150 -24.79 -24.43 -10.66
C PRO A 150 -24.80 -23.55 -11.91
N GLU A 151 -25.58 -22.46 -11.87
CA GLU A 151 -25.64 -21.47 -12.95
C GLU A 151 -24.53 -20.41 -12.87
N SER A 152 -23.88 -20.24 -11.71
CA SER A 152 -22.87 -19.20 -11.49
C SER A 152 -21.88 -19.52 -10.37
N ALA A 153 -20.73 -18.83 -10.39
CA ALA A 153 -19.77 -18.78 -9.31
C ALA A 153 -19.27 -17.34 -9.09
N GLU A 154 -18.91 -17.01 -7.85
CA GLU A 154 -18.28 -15.74 -7.46
C GLU A 154 -16.93 -16.03 -6.82
N MET A 155 -15.90 -15.29 -7.21
CA MET A 155 -14.59 -15.30 -6.56
C MET A 155 -14.21 -13.89 -6.12
N ILE A 156 -13.70 -13.76 -4.89
CA ILE A 156 -13.21 -12.49 -4.35
C ILE A 156 -11.76 -12.68 -3.93
N GLY A 157 -10.92 -11.69 -4.24
CA GLY A 157 -9.51 -11.75 -3.91
C GLY A 157 -8.86 -10.38 -3.79
N THR A 158 -7.53 -10.41 -3.62
CA THR A 158 -6.69 -9.22 -3.47
C THR A 158 -5.47 -9.29 -4.37
N ILE A 159 -5.02 -8.12 -4.81
CA ILE A 159 -3.76 -7.90 -5.52
C ILE A 159 -2.88 -7.02 -4.64
N ARG A 160 -1.60 -7.37 -4.54
CA ARG A 160 -0.56 -6.56 -3.89
C ARG A 160 0.57 -6.32 -4.87
N THR A 161 0.99 -5.07 -5.03
CA THR A 161 2.08 -4.67 -5.92
C THR A 161 2.90 -3.54 -5.32
N LEU A 162 4.19 -3.51 -5.63
CA LEU A 162 5.14 -2.49 -5.17
C LEU A 162 5.69 -1.63 -6.32
N ASP A 163 5.21 -1.85 -7.55
CA ASP A 163 5.60 -1.12 -8.74
C ASP A 163 4.39 -0.80 -9.63
N TYR A 164 4.33 0.42 -10.17
CA TYR A 164 3.18 0.91 -10.94
C TYR A 164 3.01 0.18 -12.28
N ASP A 165 4.10 -0.13 -12.98
CA ASP A 165 4.03 -0.87 -14.25
C ASP A 165 3.55 -2.31 -14.00
N MET A 166 4.02 -2.93 -12.92
CA MET A 166 3.55 -4.24 -12.48
C MET A 166 2.07 -4.19 -12.12
N LYS A 167 1.60 -3.20 -11.35
CA LYS A 167 0.18 -3.00 -11.04
C LYS A 167 -0.67 -2.93 -12.32
N ALA A 168 -0.28 -2.06 -13.25
CA ALA A 168 -0.98 -1.89 -14.52
C ALA A 168 -0.98 -3.19 -15.35
N LYS A 169 0.14 -3.89 -15.41
CA LYS A 169 0.27 -5.16 -16.12
C LYS A 169 -0.62 -6.24 -15.51
N LEU A 170 -0.63 -6.39 -14.18
CA LEU A 170 -1.46 -7.38 -13.50
C LEU A 170 -2.93 -7.13 -13.78
N ASN A 171 -3.42 -5.90 -13.61
CA ASN A 171 -4.81 -5.53 -13.88
C ASN A 171 -5.20 -5.92 -15.32
N ARG A 172 -4.41 -5.45 -16.31
CA ARG A 172 -4.65 -5.75 -17.72
C ARG A 172 -4.68 -7.25 -18.00
N ARG A 173 -3.69 -8.02 -17.49
CA ARG A 173 -3.62 -9.47 -17.73
C ARG A 173 -4.79 -10.21 -17.09
N MET A 174 -5.23 -9.80 -15.91
CA MET A 174 -6.42 -10.38 -15.28
C MET A 174 -7.69 -10.09 -16.10
N GLU A 175 -7.86 -8.85 -16.56
CA GLU A 175 -8.97 -8.44 -17.43
C GLU A 175 -9.01 -9.18 -18.77
N GLU A 176 -7.85 -9.50 -19.34
CA GLU A 176 -7.74 -10.31 -20.56
C GLU A 176 -8.02 -11.80 -20.30
N MET A 177 -7.39 -12.37 -19.27
CA MET A 177 -7.37 -13.81 -19.05
C MET A 177 -8.69 -14.37 -18.50
N VAL A 178 -9.33 -13.66 -17.58
CA VAL A 178 -10.59 -14.12 -16.96
C VAL A 178 -11.68 -14.45 -18.00
N PRO A 179 -12.08 -13.52 -18.90
CA PRO A 179 -13.09 -13.81 -19.92
C PRO A 179 -12.59 -14.83 -20.95
N ALA A 180 -11.30 -14.81 -21.32
CA ALA A 180 -10.75 -15.73 -22.30
C ALA A 180 -10.77 -17.19 -21.81
N ILE A 181 -10.38 -17.42 -20.55
CA ILE A 181 -10.43 -18.74 -19.93
C ILE A 181 -11.87 -19.23 -19.85
N ALA A 182 -12.81 -18.40 -19.39
CA ALA A 182 -14.22 -18.80 -19.32
C ALA A 182 -14.78 -19.19 -20.69
N LYS A 183 -14.48 -18.40 -21.73
CA LYS A 183 -14.89 -18.66 -23.10
C LYS A 183 -14.35 -20.00 -23.63
N ALA A 184 -13.12 -20.36 -23.30
CA ALA A 184 -12.51 -21.63 -23.71
C ALA A 184 -13.27 -22.87 -23.20
N TYR A 185 -14.00 -22.72 -22.09
CA TYR A 185 -14.83 -23.75 -21.48
C TYR A 185 -16.34 -23.55 -21.75
N GLY A 186 -16.70 -22.67 -22.70
CA GLY A 186 -18.07 -22.44 -23.13
C GLY A 186 -18.92 -21.56 -22.21
N GLY A 187 -18.30 -20.90 -21.21
CA GLY A 187 -18.98 -19.97 -20.30
C GLY A 187 -18.58 -18.51 -20.51
N GLU A 188 -19.05 -17.66 -19.62
CA GLU A 188 -18.74 -16.23 -19.58
C GLU A 188 -18.18 -15.87 -18.20
N ALA A 189 -17.21 -14.96 -18.15
CA ALA A 189 -16.77 -14.39 -16.88
C ALA A 189 -16.46 -12.90 -17.02
N THR A 190 -16.70 -12.17 -15.93
CA THR A 190 -16.35 -10.74 -15.80
C THR A 190 -15.49 -10.55 -14.56
N ILE A 191 -14.65 -9.53 -14.57
CA ILE A 191 -13.84 -9.13 -13.43
C ILE A 191 -14.03 -7.64 -13.17
N VAL A 192 -14.13 -7.28 -11.88
CA VAL A 192 -14.09 -5.90 -11.41
C VAL A 192 -12.93 -5.79 -10.43
N ILE A 193 -11.96 -4.93 -10.73
CA ILE A 193 -10.83 -4.61 -9.85
C ILE A 193 -11.08 -3.23 -9.23
N LYS A 194 -10.91 -3.11 -7.92
CA LYS A 194 -11.05 -1.85 -7.17
C LYS A 194 -9.80 -1.58 -6.37
N ASP A 195 -9.25 -0.38 -6.53
CA ASP A 195 -8.17 0.13 -5.69
C ASP A 195 -8.70 0.40 -4.27
N ALA A 196 -7.93 0.00 -3.26
CA ALA A 196 -8.21 0.27 -1.85
C ALA A 196 -7.16 1.22 -1.25
N THR A 197 -5.88 1.05 -1.62
CA THR A 197 -4.79 2.00 -1.36
C THR A 197 -3.78 1.93 -2.50
N ASP A 198 -3.08 3.02 -2.76
CA ASP A 198 -2.03 3.04 -3.80
C ASP A 198 -0.67 2.59 -3.23
N ILE A 199 0.35 2.53 -4.08
CA ILE A 199 1.72 2.20 -3.66
C ILE A 199 2.26 3.37 -2.84
N THR A 200 2.71 3.11 -1.60
CA THR A 200 3.53 4.11 -0.88
C THR A 200 4.89 4.13 -1.56
N TYR A 201 5.09 5.10 -2.45
CA TYR A 201 6.17 5.13 -3.41
C TYR A 201 7.12 6.28 -3.09
N ASN A 202 8.31 5.93 -2.64
CA ASN A 202 9.36 6.90 -2.38
C ASN A 202 10.06 7.27 -3.68
N ASP A 203 9.87 8.52 -4.10
CA ASP A 203 10.49 9.06 -5.31
C ASP A 203 12.03 8.91 -5.24
N PRO A 204 12.67 8.20 -6.19
CA PRO A 204 14.11 7.92 -6.12
C PRO A 204 15.00 9.17 -6.07
N ASP A 205 14.64 10.22 -6.80
CA ASP A 205 15.43 11.47 -6.83
C ASP A 205 15.29 12.22 -5.51
N LEU A 206 14.07 12.29 -4.95
CA LEU A 206 13.82 12.86 -3.64
C LEU A 206 14.53 12.07 -2.54
N VAL A 207 14.50 10.74 -2.58
CA VAL A 207 15.24 9.88 -1.65
C VAL A 207 16.73 10.17 -1.74
N SER A 208 17.31 10.18 -2.94
CA SER A 208 18.74 10.45 -3.11
C SER A 208 19.13 11.82 -2.59
N THR A 209 18.25 12.81 -2.76
CA THR A 209 18.52 14.18 -2.34
C THR A 209 18.42 14.34 -0.82
N MET A 210 17.47 13.65 -0.17
CA MET A 210 17.18 13.82 1.26
C MET A 210 17.90 12.81 2.17
N LEU A 211 18.48 11.75 1.60
CA LEU A 211 19.22 10.75 2.37
C LEU A 211 20.39 11.35 3.20
N PRO A 212 21.20 12.29 2.68
CA PRO A 212 22.25 12.94 3.47
C PRO A 212 21.71 13.64 4.72
N THR A 213 20.52 14.24 4.65
CA THR A 213 19.86 14.88 5.80
C THR A 213 19.53 13.86 6.88
N LEU A 214 18.92 12.73 6.51
CA LEU A 214 18.64 11.65 7.46
C LEU A 214 19.91 11.10 8.10
N GLN A 215 20.97 10.89 7.31
CA GLN A 215 22.26 10.40 7.80
C GLN A 215 22.93 11.40 8.77
N ARG A 216 22.87 12.70 8.47
CA ARG A 216 23.37 13.76 9.36
C ARG A 216 22.61 13.80 10.68
N VAL A 217 21.29 13.57 10.65
CA VAL A 217 20.43 13.67 11.84
C VAL A 217 20.49 12.43 12.72
N ALA A 218 20.47 11.24 12.13
CA ALA A 218 20.42 9.95 12.84
C ALA A 218 21.80 9.31 13.05
N GLY A 219 22.82 9.71 12.28
CA GLY A 219 24.06 8.96 12.10
C GLY A 219 23.95 7.98 10.94
N SER A 220 24.97 7.91 10.09
CA SER A 220 24.94 7.14 8.83
C SER A 220 24.68 5.64 9.06
N GLU A 221 25.19 5.08 10.16
CA GLU A 221 25.00 3.69 10.57
C GLU A 221 23.56 3.37 11.04
N ASN A 222 22.82 4.41 11.43
CA ASN A 222 21.46 4.28 11.92
C ASN A 222 20.41 4.52 10.82
N VAL A 223 20.82 4.87 9.60
CA VAL A 223 19.93 4.99 8.44
C VAL A 223 20.11 3.78 7.53
N GLN A 224 19.13 2.90 7.53
CA GLN A 224 19.24 1.56 6.95
C GLN A 224 18.24 1.35 5.82
N ILE A 225 18.69 0.68 4.76
CA ILE A 225 17.78 0.18 3.72
C ILE A 225 17.00 -1.02 4.28
N GLN A 226 15.71 -1.09 3.98
CA GLN A 226 14.87 -2.24 4.30
C GLN A 226 14.20 -2.82 3.05
N LYS A 227 13.67 -4.03 3.21
CA LYS A 227 12.73 -4.60 2.24
C LYS A 227 11.37 -3.90 2.38
N ALA A 228 10.57 -3.98 1.32
CA ALA A 228 9.21 -3.47 1.35
C ALA A 228 8.35 -4.21 2.38
N VAL A 229 7.35 -3.51 2.91
CA VAL A 229 6.31 -4.07 3.76
C VAL A 229 5.05 -4.26 2.91
N THR A 230 4.39 -5.41 3.01
CA THR A 230 3.20 -5.70 2.18
C THR A 230 1.89 -5.16 2.75
N GLY A 231 1.97 -4.41 3.85
CA GLY A 231 0.89 -3.57 4.37
C GLY A 231 0.56 -2.43 3.40
N ALA A 232 -0.57 -1.79 3.65
CA ALA A 232 -1.07 -0.63 2.92
C ALA A 232 -0.92 0.62 3.80
N GLU A 233 -0.78 1.77 3.17
CA GLU A 233 -0.65 3.07 3.83
C GLU A 233 -1.22 4.13 2.87
N ASP A 234 -2.21 4.89 3.34
CA ASP A 234 -2.97 5.80 2.49
C ASP A 234 -2.25 7.15 2.26
N PHE A 235 -1.12 7.41 2.94
CA PHE A 235 -0.15 8.46 2.56
C PHE A 235 0.23 8.40 1.07
N SER A 236 0.14 7.20 0.47
CA SER A 236 0.27 6.98 -0.97
C SER A 236 -0.61 7.90 -1.83
N TYR A 237 -1.78 8.32 -1.34
CA TYR A 237 -2.65 9.26 -2.07
C TYR A 237 -2.07 10.67 -2.17
N PHE A 238 -1.28 11.11 -1.20
CA PHE A 238 -0.51 12.34 -1.37
C PHE A 238 0.61 12.15 -2.40
N GLN A 239 1.29 11.01 -2.34
CA GLN A 239 2.41 10.68 -3.24
C GLN A 239 1.99 10.51 -4.70
N ARG A 240 0.70 10.27 -4.95
CA ARG A 240 0.13 10.27 -6.31
C ARG A 240 0.16 11.65 -6.94
N GLU A 241 0.05 12.71 -6.15
CA GLU A 241 -0.08 14.08 -6.63
C GLU A 241 1.28 14.81 -6.64
N VAL A 242 2.18 14.47 -5.71
CA VAL A 242 3.49 15.13 -5.55
C VAL A 242 4.58 14.11 -5.15
N PRO A 243 5.86 14.32 -5.51
CA PRO A 243 6.95 13.47 -5.04
C PRO A 243 6.96 13.37 -3.51
N GLY A 244 7.09 12.16 -2.98
CA GLY A 244 7.08 11.96 -1.53
C GLY A 244 8.16 11.01 -1.03
N PHE A 245 8.53 11.19 0.24
CA PHE A 245 9.45 10.32 0.95
C PHE A 245 8.88 9.96 2.33
N TYR A 246 8.47 8.70 2.44
CA TYR A 246 7.96 8.02 3.61
C TYR A 246 9.00 7.06 4.20
N PHE A 247 9.27 7.12 5.50
CA PHE A 247 10.26 6.25 6.14
C PHE A 247 9.78 5.72 7.49
N PHE A 248 10.38 4.64 7.96
CA PHE A 248 10.08 4.08 9.27
C PHE A 248 11.06 4.60 10.32
N LEU A 249 10.53 5.09 11.42
CA LEU A 249 11.27 5.53 12.60
C LEU A 249 11.23 4.42 13.65
N GLY A 250 12.36 4.03 14.22
CA GLY A 250 12.40 3.00 15.25
C GLY A 250 11.68 3.40 16.54
N GLY A 251 10.88 2.47 17.07
CA GLY A 251 10.12 2.63 18.32
C GLY A 251 10.36 1.52 19.34
N MET A 252 11.24 0.56 19.08
CA MET A 252 11.56 -0.52 20.02
C MET A 252 12.66 -0.07 20.99
N THR A 253 12.48 -0.31 22.30
CA THR A 253 13.56 -0.06 23.28
C THR A 253 14.83 -0.84 22.89
N PRO A 254 16.01 -0.19 22.81
CA PRO A 254 17.26 -0.86 22.48
C PRO A 254 17.58 -2.00 23.47
N GLY A 255 17.97 -3.15 22.94
CA GLY A 255 18.27 -4.35 23.73
C GLY A 255 17.08 -5.29 23.98
N ASN A 256 15.85 -4.88 23.65
CA ASN A 256 14.72 -5.80 23.68
C ASN A 256 14.85 -6.88 22.60
N THR A 257 14.53 -8.12 22.97
CA THR A 257 14.48 -9.27 22.05
C THR A 257 13.08 -9.56 21.52
N GLN A 258 12.05 -8.95 22.13
CA GLN A 258 10.66 -9.05 21.73
C GLN A 258 10.11 -7.65 21.44
N SER A 259 9.49 -7.51 20.27
CA SER A 259 8.74 -6.32 19.88
C SER A 259 7.28 -6.43 20.32
N PHE A 260 6.62 -5.29 20.54
CA PHE A 260 5.17 -5.18 20.73
C PHE A 260 4.52 -4.71 19.43
N PRO A 261 4.02 -5.62 18.57
CA PRO A 261 3.68 -5.27 17.19
C PRO A 261 2.53 -4.27 17.10
N HIS A 262 2.47 -3.55 15.98
CA HIS A 262 1.29 -2.75 15.65
C HIS A 262 0.04 -3.63 15.63
N HIS A 263 -1.11 -3.02 15.99
CA HIS A 263 -2.44 -3.66 16.01
C HIS A 263 -2.61 -4.80 17.03
N THR A 264 -1.73 -4.91 18.04
CA THR A 264 -1.94 -5.82 19.17
C THR A 264 -2.34 -5.04 20.44
N PRO A 265 -3.10 -5.63 21.37
CA PRO A 265 -3.51 -4.95 22.60
C PRO A 265 -2.36 -4.51 23.52
N ASP A 266 -1.21 -5.16 23.38
CA ASP A 266 0.03 -4.90 24.12
C ASP A 266 1.00 -3.97 23.37
N PHE A 267 0.57 -3.36 22.25
CA PHE A 267 1.38 -2.42 21.48
C PHE A 267 2.04 -1.37 22.39
N LEU A 268 3.35 -1.27 22.26
CA LEU A 268 4.19 -0.35 23.04
C LEU A 268 5.35 0.14 22.18
N ILE A 269 5.70 1.41 22.40
CA ILE A 269 6.86 2.06 21.80
C ILE A 269 7.67 2.78 22.88
N ASP A 270 8.93 3.04 22.58
CA ASP A 270 9.86 3.81 23.39
C ASP A 270 9.88 5.27 22.91
N ASP A 271 9.38 6.16 23.75
CA ASP A 271 9.24 7.59 23.46
C ASP A 271 10.58 8.31 23.25
N SER A 272 11.73 7.69 23.58
CA SER A 272 13.05 8.24 23.27
C SER A 272 13.27 8.46 21.77
N GLY A 273 12.56 7.71 20.91
CA GLY A 273 12.58 7.88 19.45
C GLY A 273 11.90 9.17 18.96
N LEU A 274 11.05 9.82 19.77
CA LEU A 274 10.27 10.98 19.38
C LEU A 274 11.15 12.15 18.92
N LEU A 275 12.22 12.43 19.66
CA LEU A 275 13.13 13.53 19.32
C LEU A 275 13.79 13.33 17.96
N LEU A 276 14.14 12.09 17.60
CA LEU A 276 14.71 11.79 16.29
C LEU A 276 13.69 12.04 15.17
N GLY A 277 12.43 11.65 15.37
CA GLY A 277 11.36 11.96 14.42
C GLY A 277 11.17 13.46 14.20
N VAL A 278 11.20 14.25 15.28
CA VAL A 278 11.09 15.72 15.20
C VAL A 278 12.26 16.30 14.42
N LYS A 279 13.50 15.90 14.73
CA LYS A 279 14.69 16.36 14.02
C LYS A 279 14.65 15.96 12.55
N ALA A 280 14.30 14.72 12.24
CA ALA A 280 14.28 14.21 10.87
C ALA A 280 13.34 15.03 9.98
N LEU A 281 12.07 15.19 10.36
CA LEU A 281 11.11 15.97 9.57
C LEU A 281 11.45 17.46 9.52
N THR A 282 11.98 18.03 10.61
CA THR A 282 12.39 19.44 10.66
C THR A 282 13.50 19.71 9.65
N GLU A 283 14.58 18.95 9.75
CA GLU A 283 15.78 19.13 8.94
C GLU A 283 15.53 18.76 7.48
N MET A 284 14.74 17.71 7.20
CA MET A 284 14.35 17.37 5.83
C MET A 284 13.57 18.51 5.17
N SER A 285 12.66 19.15 5.89
CA SER A 285 11.89 20.27 5.34
C SER A 285 12.79 21.49 5.08
N LEU A 286 13.69 21.83 6.01
CA LEU A 286 14.60 22.97 5.87
C LEU A 286 15.64 22.76 4.76
N ASP A 287 16.24 21.56 4.69
CA ASP A 287 17.21 21.21 3.66
C ASP A 287 16.55 21.15 2.28
N TYR A 288 15.28 20.70 2.19
CA TYR A 288 14.53 20.73 0.94
C TYR A 288 14.29 22.17 0.43
N LEU A 289 13.95 23.09 1.32
CA LEU A 289 13.70 24.50 0.99
C LEU A 289 14.98 25.30 0.72
N SER A 290 16.15 24.79 1.11
CA SER A 290 17.45 25.46 0.92
C SER A 290 18.19 24.99 -0.33
N LYS A 291 17.52 24.24 -1.20
CA LYS A 291 18.04 23.77 -2.49
C LYS A 291 18.21 24.90 -3.51
#